data_AF-A0A963BDJ4-F1
#
_entry.id   AF-A0A963BDJ4-F1
#
_cell.length_a   1.000
_cell.length_b   1.000
_cell.length_c   1.000
_cell.angle_alpha   90.00
_cell.angle_beta   90.00
_cell.angle_gamma   90.00
#
_symmetry.space_group_name_H-M   'P 1'
#
loop_
_entity.id
_entity.type
_entity.pdbx_description
1 polymer ?
#
loop_
_entity_poly.entity_id
_entity_poly.type
_entity_poly.pdbx_seq_one_letter_code
_entity_poly.pdbx_strand_id
1 'polypeptide(L)'
;MSELERTWRIDAEFFQRHHLDIERKLAGNQCESVARVAIVSDGNHFSITDSFVDEGVPYYRGQDAVGNFFIEQATPRKITEEAFKRKYMHRSHLQQGDVLLSIIGTVGETSLVKTEQEATCSCKLAILRSKGINPEYLSTYLSSGIGHSLTERWKRGAVQTGILLEDMDQLPVPRFEFGLESRVAEVIDRAYQSLEAGRQASNNTEITILSVLGLGGWSVPEPLSYVCSKGDVFSVGRLDAEFQQPKYDALLAELSSRFSIEDLSTQVSF
;
A
#
# COMPACT_ATOMS: atom_id res chain seq x y z
N MET A 1 12.65 36.23 11.42
CA MET A 1 12.83 35.13 10.46
C MET A 1 13.93 34.27 11.05
N SER A 2 13.56 33.19 11.76
CA SER A 2 14.51 32.37 12.51
C SER A 2 15.33 31.48 11.56
N GLU A 3 16.54 31.16 12.00
CA GLU A 3 17.68 30.58 11.29
C GLU A 3 17.50 29.16 10.70
N LEU A 4 16.26 28.70 10.46
CA LEU A 4 15.96 27.34 9.99
C LEU A 4 15.41 27.25 8.55
N GLU A 5 14.91 28.33 7.94
CA GLU A 5 14.35 28.22 6.59
C GLU A 5 15.44 28.35 5.51
N ARG A 6 15.89 27.19 5.01
CA ARG A 6 16.85 27.07 3.90
C ARG A 6 16.30 27.58 2.56
N THR A 7 14.97 27.64 2.44
CA THR A 7 14.27 28.00 1.20
C THR A 7 13.50 29.31 1.37
N TRP A 8 13.74 30.28 0.49
CA TRP A 8 13.06 31.58 0.50
C TRP A 8 11.65 31.44 -0.09
N ARG A 9 10.75 30.77 0.63
CA ARG A 9 9.37 30.51 0.20
C ARG A 9 8.51 31.75 0.39
N ILE A 10 7.55 31.96 -0.53
CA ILE A 10 6.57 33.06 -0.46
C ILE A 10 5.15 32.61 -0.83
N ASP A 11 4.96 31.34 -1.16
CA ASP A 11 3.67 30.75 -1.53
C ASP A 11 2.76 30.52 -0.31
N ALA A 12 1.45 30.71 -0.50
CA ALA A 12 0.48 30.71 0.59
C ALA A 12 0.28 29.32 1.20
N GLU A 13 0.45 28.27 0.40
CA GLU A 13 0.34 26.86 0.81
C GLU A 13 1.37 26.53 1.90
N PHE A 14 2.61 27.00 1.75
CA PHE A 14 3.66 26.79 2.74
C PHE A 14 3.37 27.50 4.08
N PHE A 15 2.73 28.67 4.06
CA PHE A 15 2.42 29.47 5.25
C PHE A 15 1.01 29.26 5.80
N GLN A 16 0.33 28.18 5.43
CA GLN A 16 -0.98 27.87 6.00
C GLN A 16 -0.90 27.77 7.53
N ARG A 17 -1.87 28.39 8.20
CA ARG A 17 -1.88 28.57 9.67
C ARG A 17 -1.73 27.25 10.42
N HIS A 18 -2.34 26.18 9.94
CA HIS A 18 -2.31 24.89 10.62
C HIS A 18 -0.89 24.27 10.62
N HIS A 19 -0.09 24.45 9.56
CA HIS A 19 1.31 24.03 9.52
C HIS A 19 2.16 24.80 10.55
N LEU A 20 1.98 26.12 10.61
CA LEU A 20 2.68 27.00 11.56
C LEU A 20 2.30 26.69 13.01
N ASP A 21 1.03 26.36 13.26
CA ASP A 21 0.55 25.95 14.58
C ASP A 21 1.19 24.64 15.04
N ILE A 22 1.37 23.69 14.12
CA ILE A 22 2.05 22.41 14.40
C ILE A 22 3.53 22.64 14.71
N GLU A 23 4.25 23.42 13.90
CA GLU A 23 5.66 23.74 14.19
C GLU A 23 5.84 24.41 15.55
N ARG A 24 4.97 25.37 15.89
CA ARG A 24 5.01 26.03 17.20
C ARG A 24 4.80 25.05 18.35
N LYS A 25 3.93 24.04 18.18
CA LYS A 25 3.74 22.98 19.18
C LYS A 25 4.94 22.05 19.28
N LEU A 26 5.61 21.76 18.17
CA LEU A 26 6.81 20.92 18.13
C LEU A 26 8.05 21.63 18.68
N ALA A 27 8.14 22.97 18.56
CA ALA A 27 9.29 23.76 19.00
C ALA A 27 9.69 23.57 20.48
N GLY A 28 8.75 23.14 21.34
CA GLY A 28 9.03 22.81 22.75
C GLY A 28 9.58 21.41 23.00
N ASN A 29 9.69 20.56 21.97
CA ASN A 29 10.12 19.17 22.09
C ASN A 29 11.53 18.98 21.53
N GLN A 30 12.25 17.98 22.03
CA GLN A 30 13.46 17.51 21.36
C GLN A 30 13.07 16.90 20.00
N CYS A 31 13.55 17.47 18.90
CA CYS A 31 13.29 16.97 17.56
C CYS A 31 14.60 16.70 16.82
N GLU A 32 14.60 15.65 16.01
CA GLU A 32 15.65 15.36 15.03
C GLU A 32 15.02 15.38 13.64
N SER A 33 15.74 15.79 12.60
CA SER A 33 15.20 15.74 11.25
C SER A 33 15.13 14.31 10.72
N VAL A 34 14.25 14.04 9.75
CA VAL A 34 14.18 12.74 9.05
C VAL A 34 15.57 12.34 8.51
N ALA A 35 16.29 13.27 7.90
CA ALA A 35 17.65 13.03 7.40
C ALA A 35 18.68 12.65 8.47
N ARG A 36 18.41 12.94 9.75
CA ARG A 36 19.26 12.58 10.89
C ARG A 36 18.94 11.18 11.43
N VAL A 37 17.67 10.81 11.43
CA VAL A 37 17.16 9.53 11.97
C VAL A 37 16.95 8.46 10.90
N ALA A 38 17.22 8.75 9.63
CA ALA A 38 17.14 7.79 8.54
C ALA A 38 18.19 8.06 7.46
N ILE A 39 18.66 6.99 6.82
CA ILE A 39 19.38 7.08 5.54
C ILE A 39 18.31 7.28 4.46
N VAL A 40 18.39 8.40 3.75
CA VAL A 40 17.41 8.79 2.74
C VAL A 40 17.91 8.38 1.35
N SER A 41 17.09 7.63 0.63
CA SER A 41 17.23 7.36 -0.81
C SER A 41 15.86 7.35 -1.49
N ASP A 42 15.81 6.87 -2.73
CA ASP A 42 14.58 6.72 -3.48
C ASP A 42 14.62 5.51 -4.42
N GLY A 43 13.47 5.22 -5.01
CA GLY A 43 13.31 4.12 -5.95
C GLY A 43 13.99 4.30 -7.31
N ASN A 44 13.68 3.38 -8.21
CA ASN A 44 14.22 3.33 -9.56
C ASN A 44 13.78 4.52 -10.43
N HIS A 45 14.76 5.17 -11.10
CA HIS A 45 14.57 6.27 -12.06
C HIS A 45 14.61 5.82 -13.53
N PHE A 46 15.00 4.58 -13.80
CA PHE A 46 15.15 4.07 -15.15
C PHE A 46 13.84 3.45 -15.67
N SER A 47 13.69 3.39 -16.99
CA SER A 47 12.56 2.69 -17.60
C SER A 47 12.54 1.21 -17.20
N ILE A 48 11.37 0.74 -16.80
CA ILE A 48 11.16 -0.65 -16.32
C ILE A 48 9.98 -1.34 -17.02
N THR A 49 9.30 -0.64 -17.94
CA THR A 49 8.02 -1.08 -18.52
C THR A 49 8.11 -2.43 -19.22
N ASP A 50 9.20 -2.67 -19.96
CA ASP A 50 9.42 -3.91 -20.71
C ASP A 50 9.79 -5.10 -19.82
N SER A 51 9.94 -4.89 -18.52
CA SER A 51 10.32 -5.93 -17.55
C SER A 51 9.16 -6.37 -16.65
N PHE A 52 7.96 -5.83 -16.85
CA PHE A 52 6.80 -6.21 -16.06
C PHE A 52 6.26 -7.58 -16.46
N VAL A 53 5.91 -8.39 -15.47
CA VAL A 53 5.42 -9.77 -15.59
C VAL A 53 4.32 -10.02 -14.55
N ASP A 54 3.51 -11.07 -14.76
CA ASP A 54 2.42 -11.44 -13.84
C ASP A 54 2.95 -12.06 -12.53
N GLU A 55 4.07 -12.80 -12.62
CA GLU A 55 4.79 -13.42 -11.51
C GLU A 55 6.25 -12.98 -11.51
N GLY A 56 6.74 -12.50 -10.36
CA GLY A 56 8.09 -11.94 -10.23
C GLY A 56 8.28 -11.14 -8.96
N VAL A 57 9.28 -10.26 -8.96
CA VAL A 57 9.65 -9.43 -7.80
C VAL A 57 8.71 -8.20 -7.71
N PRO A 58 8.08 -7.92 -6.57
CA PRO A 58 7.26 -6.72 -6.36
C PRO A 58 7.99 -5.40 -6.72
N TYR A 59 7.30 -4.58 -7.52
CA TYR A 59 7.71 -3.22 -7.88
C TYR A 59 6.63 -2.23 -7.42
N TYR A 60 6.86 -1.61 -6.26
CA TYR A 60 5.93 -0.66 -5.66
C TYR A 60 6.01 0.73 -6.31
N ARG A 61 4.86 1.30 -6.63
CA ARG A 61 4.70 2.65 -7.19
C ARG A 61 4.12 3.56 -6.11
N GLY A 62 4.17 4.88 -6.33
CA GLY A 62 3.61 5.86 -5.38
C GLY A 62 2.17 5.57 -4.95
N GLN A 63 1.32 5.10 -5.87
CA GLN A 63 -0.07 4.73 -5.56
C GLN A 63 -0.20 3.49 -4.66
N ASP A 64 0.79 2.60 -4.66
CA ASP A 64 0.72 1.34 -3.91
C ASP A 64 0.93 1.61 -2.41
N ALA A 65 1.51 2.76 -2.03
CA ALA A 65 1.59 3.21 -0.64
C ALA A 65 0.28 3.84 -0.12
N VAL A 66 -0.61 4.28 -1.00
CA VAL A 66 -1.85 4.98 -0.63
C VAL A 66 -2.79 4.01 0.07
N GLY A 67 -3.15 4.29 1.32
CA GLY A 67 -4.08 3.47 2.10
C GLY A 67 -3.52 2.14 2.61
N ASN A 68 -2.23 1.86 2.40
CA ASN A 68 -1.56 0.65 2.86
C ASN A 68 -0.50 1.01 3.90
N PHE A 69 -0.79 0.79 5.19
CA PHE A 69 0.19 1.04 6.25
C PHE A 69 1.38 0.07 6.14
N PHE A 70 1.12 -1.19 5.82
CA PHE A 70 2.16 -2.17 5.45
C PHE A 70 2.18 -2.32 3.94
N ILE A 71 3.35 -2.10 3.32
CA ILE A 71 3.41 -2.04 1.85
C ILE A 71 3.02 -3.37 1.19
N GLU A 72 3.24 -4.49 1.89
CA GLU A 72 2.91 -5.84 1.43
C GLU A 72 1.40 -6.08 1.29
N GLN A 73 0.54 -5.18 1.81
CA GLN A 73 -0.91 -5.22 1.58
C GLN A 73 -1.32 -4.68 0.21
N ALA A 74 -0.42 -3.98 -0.48
CA ALA A 74 -0.71 -3.44 -1.80
C ALA A 74 -0.77 -4.54 -2.87
N THR A 75 -1.28 -4.20 -4.05
CA THR A 75 -1.23 -5.05 -5.24
C THR A 75 -0.28 -4.43 -6.27
N PRO A 76 1.05 -4.58 -6.09
CA PRO A 76 2.03 -3.96 -6.97
C PRO A 76 2.09 -4.68 -8.33
N ARG A 77 2.69 -4.00 -9.32
CA ARG A 77 3.20 -4.73 -10.48
C ARG A 77 4.41 -5.55 -10.07
N LYS A 78 4.71 -6.62 -10.80
CA LYS A 78 5.92 -7.42 -10.58
C LYS A 78 6.86 -7.29 -11.77
N ILE A 79 8.16 -7.39 -11.51
CA ILE A 79 9.21 -7.35 -12.52
C ILE A 79 10.01 -8.65 -12.55
N THR A 80 10.67 -8.92 -13.66
CA THR A 80 11.57 -10.08 -13.76
C THR A 80 12.70 -10.01 -12.74
N GLU A 81 13.18 -11.17 -12.27
CA GLU A 81 14.36 -11.25 -11.42
C GLU A 81 15.60 -10.63 -12.08
N GLU A 82 15.75 -10.80 -13.40
CA GLU A 82 16.85 -10.20 -14.15
C GLU A 82 16.84 -8.68 -14.03
N ALA A 83 15.68 -8.05 -14.19
CA ALA A 83 15.54 -6.61 -14.04
C ALA A 83 15.86 -6.17 -12.62
N PHE A 84 15.35 -6.87 -11.61
CA PHE A 84 15.62 -6.61 -10.19
C PHE A 84 17.12 -6.69 -9.84
N LYS A 85 17.84 -7.64 -10.43
CA LYS A 85 19.28 -7.89 -10.20
C LYS A 85 20.21 -6.93 -10.96
N ARG A 86 19.68 -6.00 -11.77
CA ARG A 86 20.51 -5.00 -12.47
C ARG A 86 21.22 -4.09 -11.47
N LYS A 87 22.49 -3.77 -11.74
CA LYS A 87 23.35 -3.02 -10.82
C LYS A 87 22.74 -1.70 -10.33
N TYR A 88 22.03 -0.97 -11.19
CA TYR A 88 21.41 0.31 -10.84
C TYR A 88 20.17 0.17 -9.95
N MET A 89 19.58 -1.03 -9.82
CA MET A 89 18.41 -1.30 -8.99
C MET A 89 18.76 -1.52 -7.52
N HIS A 90 20.01 -1.90 -7.20
CA HIS A 90 20.39 -2.18 -5.80
C HIS A 90 20.13 -1.02 -4.84
N ARG A 91 20.20 0.23 -5.32
CA ARG A 91 19.90 1.42 -4.50
C ARG A 91 18.43 1.53 -4.08
N SER A 92 17.53 0.86 -4.81
CA SER A 92 16.08 0.86 -4.59
C SER A 92 15.58 -0.47 -4.03
N HIS A 93 16.48 -1.39 -3.65
CA HIS A 93 16.10 -2.62 -2.96
C HIS A 93 15.59 -2.29 -1.57
N LEU A 94 14.37 -2.75 -1.28
CA LEU A 94 13.73 -2.56 0.01
C LEU A 94 14.27 -3.55 1.03
N GLN A 95 14.27 -3.13 2.29
CA GLN A 95 14.66 -3.93 3.45
C GLN A 95 13.56 -3.86 4.50
N GLN A 96 13.46 -4.90 5.34
CA GLN A 96 12.59 -4.87 6.50
C GLN A 96 12.91 -3.62 7.35
N GLY A 97 11.87 -2.89 7.75
CA GLY A 97 12.00 -1.64 8.51
C GLY A 97 12.26 -0.39 7.66
N ASP A 98 12.35 -0.50 6.34
CA ASP A 98 12.31 0.69 5.48
C ASP A 98 10.93 1.34 5.59
N VAL A 99 10.91 2.67 5.77
CA VAL A 99 9.69 3.48 5.70
C VAL A 99 9.64 4.14 4.33
N LEU A 100 8.62 3.81 3.55
CA LEU A 100 8.36 4.41 2.25
C LEU A 100 7.55 5.68 2.44
N LEU A 101 7.94 6.75 1.77
CA LEU A 101 7.21 8.01 1.73
C LEU A 101 6.91 8.39 0.28
N SER A 102 5.65 8.57 -0.06
CA SER A 102 5.23 9.06 -1.36
C SER A 102 5.62 10.53 -1.50
N ILE A 103 6.57 10.79 -2.41
CA ILE A 103 7.14 12.12 -2.64
C ILE A 103 6.64 12.75 -3.94
N ILE A 104 5.91 12.00 -4.77
CA ILE A 104 5.34 12.46 -6.05
C ILE A 104 3.95 11.84 -6.26
N GLY A 105 2.96 12.66 -6.62
CA GLY A 105 1.58 12.22 -6.81
C GLY A 105 0.75 12.52 -5.56
N THR A 106 0.20 11.48 -4.91
CA THR A 106 -0.38 11.61 -3.58
C THR A 106 0.75 11.71 -2.55
N VAL A 107 1.25 12.92 -2.35
CA VAL A 107 2.39 13.21 -1.47
C VAL A 107 2.00 12.99 -0.01
N GLY A 108 2.94 12.53 0.80
CA GLY A 108 2.75 12.40 2.25
C GLY A 108 2.15 11.08 2.72
N GLU A 109 1.80 10.18 1.81
CA GLU A 109 1.41 8.80 2.14
C GLU A 109 2.64 7.99 2.52
N THR A 110 2.51 7.14 3.53
CA THR A 110 3.62 6.37 4.09
C THR A 110 3.26 4.91 4.26
N SER A 111 4.23 4.03 4.02
CA SER A 111 4.08 2.59 4.25
C SER A 111 5.35 2.02 4.87
N LEU A 112 5.18 1.07 5.77
CA LEU A 112 6.26 0.32 6.40
C LEU A 112 6.48 -1.00 5.67
N VAL A 113 7.75 -1.34 5.42
CA VAL A 113 8.16 -2.67 4.94
C VAL A 113 8.32 -3.60 6.15
N LYS A 114 7.53 -4.66 6.25
CA LYS A 114 7.59 -5.61 7.39
C LYS A 114 8.24 -6.94 7.05
N THR A 115 8.54 -7.20 5.79
CA THR A 115 9.11 -8.47 5.33
C THR A 115 10.53 -8.30 4.78
N GLU A 116 11.27 -9.41 4.75
CA GLU A 116 12.57 -9.52 4.07
C GLU A 116 12.43 -10.01 2.61
N GLN A 117 11.20 -10.00 2.08
CA GLN A 117 10.95 -10.42 0.71
C GLN A 117 11.63 -9.45 -0.26
N GLU A 118 12.29 -9.99 -1.28
CA GLU A 118 12.87 -9.17 -2.34
C GLU A 118 11.78 -8.26 -2.93
N ALA A 119 12.03 -6.95 -2.90
CA ALA A 119 11.15 -5.96 -3.45
C ALA A 119 11.92 -4.69 -3.82
N THR A 120 11.34 -3.92 -4.73
CA THR A 120 11.87 -2.60 -5.08
C THR A 120 10.72 -1.63 -5.35
N CYS A 121 11.05 -0.37 -5.62
CA CYS A 121 10.04 0.67 -5.85
C CYS A 121 10.45 1.67 -6.93
N SER A 122 9.49 2.48 -7.37
CA SER A 122 9.71 3.60 -8.29
C SER A 122 10.28 4.84 -7.60
N CYS A 123 10.92 5.73 -8.35
CA CYS A 123 11.41 7.03 -7.88
C CYS A 123 10.34 7.98 -7.30
N LYS A 124 9.04 7.61 -7.35
CA LYS A 124 7.97 8.34 -6.68
C LYS A 124 7.90 8.08 -5.17
N LEU A 125 8.66 7.09 -4.69
CA LEU A 125 8.76 6.73 -3.29
C LEU A 125 10.19 7.03 -2.79
N ALA A 126 10.28 7.82 -1.74
CA ALA A 126 11.49 7.93 -0.93
C ALA A 126 11.58 6.70 -0.02
N ILE A 127 12.79 6.18 0.14
CA ILE A 127 13.11 5.10 1.05
C ILE A 127 13.82 5.72 2.27
N LEU A 128 13.18 5.64 3.43
CA LEU A 128 13.69 6.14 4.70
C LEU A 128 14.13 4.94 5.54
N ARG A 129 15.42 4.62 5.46
CA ARG A 129 15.99 3.50 6.23
C ARG A 129 16.36 3.98 7.62
N SER A 130 15.55 3.59 8.60
CA SER A 130 15.65 4.05 9.98
C SER A 130 17.04 3.80 10.59
N LYS A 131 17.55 4.79 11.33
CA LYS A 131 18.84 4.77 12.04
C LYS A 131 18.67 5.42 13.40
N GLY A 132 18.73 4.61 14.47
CA GLY A 132 18.60 5.10 15.84
C GLY A 132 17.17 5.56 16.19
N ILE A 133 16.17 5.05 15.48
CA ILE A 133 14.74 5.25 15.71
C ILE A 133 13.99 3.97 15.33
N ASN A 134 12.88 3.66 16.02
CA ASN A 134 12.04 2.53 15.63
C ASN A 134 11.30 2.85 14.32
N PRO A 135 11.35 1.98 13.29
CA PRO A 135 10.72 2.24 12.00
C PRO A 135 9.19 2.30 12.10
N GLU A 136 8.59 1.52 13.00
CA GLU A 136 7.16 1.57 13.32
C GLU A 136 6.75 2.94 13.86
N TYR A 137 7.58 3.53 14.73
CA TYR A 137 7.35 4.87 15.26
C TYR A 137 7.51 5.94 14.18
N LEU A 138 8.59 5.87 13.39
CA LEU A 138 8.83 6.81 12.30
C LEU A 138 7.70 6.79 11.28
N SER A 139 7.28 5.60 10.84
CA SER A 139 6.14 5.42 9.94
C SER A 139 4.86 6.00 10.55
N THR A 140 4.50 5.60 11.78
CA THR A 140 3.29 6.09 12.47
C THR A 140 3.27 7.62 12.62
N TYR A 141 4.41 8.22 12.97
CA TYR A 141 4.51 9.67 13.11
C TYR A 141 4.32 10.37 11.77
N LEU A 142 4.98 9.90 10.71
CA LEU A 142 4.85 10.49 9.38
C LEU A 142 3.44 10.30 8.80
N SER A 143 2.76 9.17 9.08
CA SER A 143 1.35 8.94 8.71
C SER A 143 0.37 9.80 9.52
N SER A 144 0.77 10.29 10.69
CA SER A 144 -0.12 11.07 11.55
C SER A 144 -0.49 12.41 10.90
N GLY A 145 -1.58 13.03 11.34
CA GLY A 145 -1.94 14.37 10.87
C GLY A 145 -0.87 15.44 11.11
N ILE A 146 0.03 15.23 12.09
CA ILE A 146 1.18 16.11 12.34
C ILE A 146 2.25 15.91 11.26
N GLY A 147 2.71 14.67 11.09
CA GLY A 147 3.73 14.32 10.10
C GLY A 147 3.29 14.66 8.68
N HIS A 148 2.10 14.21 8.29
CA HIS A 148 1.53 14.46 6.98
C HIS A 148 1.39 15.97 6.68
N SER A 149 0.92 16.77 7.65
CA SER A 149 0.85 18.23 7.51
C SER A 149 2.21 18.84 7.24
N LEU A 150 3.25 18.44 7.98
CA LEU A 150 4.60 18.99 7.78
C LEU A 150 5.20 18.54 6.44
N THR A 151 4.93 17.32 6.02
CA THR A 151 5.28 16.82 4.69
C THR A 151 4.59 17.64 3.61
N GLU A 152 3.28 17.84 3.69
CA GLU A 152 2.52 18.67 2.73
C GLU A 152 3.00 20.12 2.66
N ARG A 153 3.37 20.72 3.79
CA ARG A 153 3.95 22.06 3.82
C ARG A 153 5.17 22.17 2.90
N TRP A 154 6.05 21.17 2.92
CA TRP A 154 7.28 21.18 2.12
C TRP A 154 7.08 20.83 0.65
N LYS A 155 5.85 20.43 0.26
CA LYS A 155 5.50 20.18 -1.14
C LYS A 155 5.73 21.44 -1.99
N ARG A 156 6.28 21.25 -3.18
CA ARG A 156 6.57 22.29 -4.17
C ARG A 156 6.49 21.77 -5.59
N GLY A 157 6.41 22.68 -6.56
CA GLY A 157 6.32 22.38 -7.99
C GLY A 157 5.03 22.92 -8.62
N ALA A 158 5.10 23.27 -9.91
CA ALA A 158 3.97 23.85 -10.64
C ALA A 158 3.12 22.82 -11.40
N VAL A 159 3.78 21.93 -12.16
CA VAL A 159 3.09 20.91 -12.98
C VAL A 159 3.04 19.55 -12.29
N GLN A 160 4.15 19.16 -11.66
CA GLN A 160 4.25 17.98 -10.82
C GLN A 160 4.69 18.42 -9.44
N THR A 161 3.76 18.38 -8.49
CA THR A 161 4.04 18.70 -7.10
C THR A 161 4.70 17.51 -6.42
N GLY A 162 5.71 17.78 -5.61
CA GLY A 162 6.42 16.76 -4.86
C GLY A 162 7.29 17.35 -3.76
N ILE A 163 7.99 16.47 -3.08
CA ILE A 163 9.01 16.80 -2.07
C ILE A 163 10.34 16.30 -2.59
N LEU A 164 11.38 17.11 -2.47
CA LEU A 164 12.72 16.66 -2.85
C LEU A 164 13.36 15.91 -1.68
N LEU A 165 14.23 14.94 -1.98
CA LEU A 165 14.94 14.20 -0.93
C LEU A 165 15.78 15.12 -0.03
N GLU A 166 16.26 16.24 -0.56
CA GLU A 166 16.98 17.25 0.22
C GLU A 166 16.11 17.93 1.29
N ASP A 167 14.78 17.97 1.13
CA ASP A 167 13.85 18.58 2.09
C ASP A 167 13.63 17.69 3.33
N MET A 168 14.12 16.44 3.32
CA MET A 168 14.04 15.54 4.48
C MET A 168 14.83 16.06 5.69
N ASP A 169 15.77 17.00 5.49
CA ASP A 169 16.44 17.69 6.60
C ASP A 169 15.53 18.72 7.31
N GLN A 170 14.41 19.10 6.68
CA GLN A 170 13.45 20.06 7.21
C GLN A 170 12.25 19.42 7.93
N LEU A 171 12.04 18.11 7.77
CA LEU A 171 10.94 17.39 8.41
C LEU A 171 11.35 16.99 9.84
N PRO A 172 10.79 17.63 10.90
CA PRO A 172 11.15 17.30 12.26
C PRO A 172 10.42 16.02 12.71
N VAL A 173 11.15 15.16 13.43
CA VAL A 173 10.65 13.98 14.12
C VAL A 173 10.89 14.18 15.61
N PRO A 174 9.83 14.33 16.43
CA PRO A 174 9.98 14.50 17.86
C PRO A 174 10.50 13.21 18.50
N ARG A 175 11.45 13.36 19.42
CA ARG A 175 11.97 12.32 20.31
C ARG A 175 11.35 12.54 21.69
N PHE A 176 10.23 11.88 21.94
CA PHE A 176 9.56 11.96 23.24
C PHE A 176 10.30 11.13 24.30
N GLU A 177 10.06 11.43 25.58
CA GLU A 177 10.71 10.74 26.70
C GLU A 177 10.47 9.21 26.74
N PHE A 178 11.26 8.54 27.59
CA PHE A 178 11.60 7.11 27.57
C PHE A 178 10.42 6.15 27.33
N GLY A 179 10.50 5.39 26.23
CA GLY A 179 9.68 4.21 25.95
C GLY A 179 8.51 4.41 24.99
N LEU A 180 8.17 5.64 24.58
CA LEU A 180 7.06 5.84 23.63
C LEU A 180 7.32 5.14 22.28
N GLU A 181 8.51 5.30 21.70
CA GLU A 181 8.85 4.68 20.43
C GLU A 181 8.70 3.15 20.48
N SER A 182 9.19 2.53 21.56
CA SER A 182 9.07 1.08 21.78
C SER A 182 7.62 0.64 21.96
N ARG A 183 6.80 1.43 22.68
CA ARG A 183 5.37 1.14 22.85
C ARG A 183 4.61 1.23 21.53
N VAL A 184 4.94 2.21 20.69
CA VAL A 184 4.36 2.32 19.35
C VAL A 184 4.77 1.12 18.52
N ALA A 185 6.06 0.74 18.53
CA ALA A 185 6.54 -0.45 17.84
C ALA A 185 5.79 -1.72 18.27
N GLU A 186 5.61 -1.94 19.58
CA GLU A 186 4.86 -3.10 20.09
C GLU A 186 3.39 -3.11 19.63
N VAL A 187 2.73 -1.95 19.57
CA VAL A 187 1.35 -1.86 19.08
C VAL A 187 1.28 -2.16 17.58
N ILE A 188 2.19 -1.59 16.79
CA ILE A 188 2.25 -1.81 15.34
C ILE A 188 2.58 -3.28 15.01
N ASP A 189 3.49 -3.90 15.75
CA ASP A 189 3.83 -5.32 15.59
C ASP A 189 2.63 -6.23 15.90
N ARG A 190 1.88 -5.95 16.97
CA ARG A 190 0.63 -6.68 17.26
C ARG A 190 -0.43 -6.47 16.20
N ALA A 191 -0.53 -5.26 15.64
CA ALA A 191 -1.43 -4.98 14.54
C ALA A 191 -1.05 -5.80 13.29
N TYR A 192 0.24 -5.86 12.96
CA TYR A 192 0.76 -6.67 11.86
C TYR A 192 0.48 -8.18 12.06
N GLN A 193 0.72 -8.70 13.26
CA GLN A 193 0.43 -10.11 13.59
C GLN A 193 -1.07 -10.43 13.46
N SER A 194 -1.93 -9.53 13.93
CA SER A 194 -3.40 -9.69 13.84
C SER A 194 -3.88 -9.68 12.39
N LEU A 195 -3.29 -8.80 11.57
CA LEU A 195 -3.55 -8.74 10.14
C LEU A 195 -3.16 -10.05 9.44
N GLU A 196 -1.94 -10.53 9.66
CA GLU A 196 -1.47 -11.78 9.04
C GLU A 196 -2.28 -13.00 9.50
N ALA A 197 -2.65 -13.07 10.77
CA ALA A 197 -3.53 -14.11 11.29
C ALA A 197 -4.91 -14.07 10.61
N GLY A 198 -5.48 -12.88 10.41
CA GLY A 198 -6.75 -12.71 9.68
C GLY A 198 -6.65 -13.13 8.21
N ARG A 199 -5.52 -12.81 7.55
CA ARG A 199 -5.25 -13.22 6.16
C ARG A 199 -5.15 -14.74 6.04
N GLN A 200 -4.39 -15.38 6.92
CA GLN A 200 -4.26 -16.84 6.95
C GLN A 200 -5.60 -17.52 7.24
N ALA A 201 -6.37 -17.02 8.21
CA ALA A 201 -7.69 -17.54 8.51
C ALA A 201 -8.66 -17.44 7.32
N SER A 202 -8.62 -16.33 6.58
CA SER A 202 -9.45 -16.13 5.38
C SER A 202 -9.07 -17.13 4.28
N ASN A 203 -7.78 -17.27 3.97
CA ASN A 203 -7.29 -18.22 2.97
C ASN A 203 -7.63 -19.68 3.35
N ASN A 204 -7.44 -20.04 4.63
CA ASN A 204 -7.79 -21.37 5.12
C ASN A 204 -9.30 -21.63 5.02
N THR A 205 -10.12 -20.61 5.28
CA THR A 205 -11.58 -20.69 5.14
C THR A 205 -11.97 -20.92 3.68
N GLU A 206 -11.39 -20.17 2.75
CA GLU A 206 -11.61 -20.36 1.32
C GLU A 206 -11.24 -21.78 0.87
N ILE A 207 -10.04 -22.25 1.20
CA ILE A 207 -9.58 -23.61 0.90
C ILE A 207 -10.52 -24.66 1.49
N THR A 208 -10.95 -24.46 2.74
CA THR A 208 -11.86 -25.37 3.43
C THR A 208 -13.23 -25.42 2.75
N ILE A 209 -13.80 -24.27 2.41
CA ILE A 209 -15.09 -24.18 1.71
C ILE A 209 -14.98 -24.84 0.33
N LEU A 210 -13.96 -24.52 -0.47
CA LEU A 210 -13.75 -25.14 -1.77
C LEU A 210 -13.59 -26.66 -1.67
N SER A 211 -12.88 -27.14 -0.65
CA SER A 211 -12.72 -28.56 -0.36
C SER A 211 -14.06 -29.23 -0.01
N VAL A 212 -14.84 -28.64 0.92
CA VAL A 212 -16.16 -29.16 1.33
C VAL A 212 -17.12 -29.18 0.15
N LEU A 213 -17.11 -28.15 -0.69
CA LEU A 213 -17.95 -28.08 -1.89
C LEU A 213 -17.47 -29.04 -3.01
N GLY A 214 -16.31 -29.68 -2.87
CA GLY A 214 -15.73 -30.54 -3.90
C GLY A 214 -15.16 -29.78 -5.10
N LEU A 215 -14.90 -28.47 -4.93
CA LEU A 215 -14.43 -27.55 -5.97
C LEU A 215 -12.92 -27.32 -5.96
N GLY A 216 -12.15 -28.03 -5.13
CA GLY A 216 -10.70 -27.82 -5.00
C GLY A 216 -9.87 -28.02 -6.28
N GLY A 217 -10.42 -28.68 -7.31
CA GLY A 217 -9.82 -28.81 -8.64
C GLY A 217 -10.72 -28.31 -9.78
N TRP A 218 -11.79 -27.60 -9.45
CA TRP A 218 -12.73 -27.07 -10.43
C TRP A 218 -12.12 -25.87 -11.14
N SER A 219 -12.15 -25.87 -12.48
CA SER A 219 -11.71 -24.75 -13.30
C SER A 219 -12.90 -23.99 -13.85
N VAL A 220 -12.87 -22.67 -13.69
CA VAL A 220 -13.92 -21.78 -14.21
C VAL A 220 -13.88 -21.81 -15.74
N PRO A 221 -15.01 -22.10 -16.43
CA PRO A 221 -15.07 -21.96 -17.88
C PRO A 221 -15.01 -20.49 -18.28
N GLU A 222 -13.96 -20.09 -18.99
CA GLU A 222 -13.77 -18.72 -19.49
C GLU A 222 -13.68 -18.70 -21.03
N PRO A 223 -14.80 -18.98 -21.75
CA PRO A 223 -14.81 -18.92 -23.20
C PRO A 223 -14.68 -17.47 -23.69
N LEU A 224 -13.96 -17.27 -24.80
CA LEU A 224 -13.77 -15.95 -25.42
C LEU A 224 -15.08 -15.31 -25.89
N SER A 225 -16.09 -16.13 -26.19
CA SER A 225 -17.44 -15.70 -26.53
C SER A 225 -18.42 -16.80 -26.16
N TYR A 226 -19.67 -16.44 -25.90
CA TYR A 226 -20.76 -17.38 -25.67
C TYR A 226 -22.05 -16.82 -26.26
N VAL A 227 -23.03 -17.71 -26.44
CA VAL A 227 -24.35 -17.37 -26.97
C VAL A 227 -25.39 -17.94 -26.01
N CYS A 228 -26.41 -17.15 -25.74
CA CYS A 228 -27.56 -17.53 -24.93
C CYS A 228 -28.82 -17.37 -25.79
N SER A 229 -29.79 -18.28 -25.65
CA SER A 229 -31.02 -18.19 -26.44
C SER A 229 -31.98 -17.16 -25.84
N LYS A 230 -32.84 -16.57 -26.69
CA LYS A 230 -33.93 -15.72 -26.22
C LYS A 230 -34.84 -16.45 -25.21
N GLY A 231 -35.03 -17.76 -25.34
CA GLY A 231 -35.86 -18.52 -24.41
C GLY A 231 -35.28 -18.51 -22.98
N ASP A 232 -33.99 -18.80 -22.88
CA ASP A 232 -33.28 -18.94 -21.59
C ASP A 232 -33.19 -17.60 -20.85
N VAL A 233 -32.95 -16.52 -21.58
CA VAL A 233 -32.93 -15.17 -21.01
C VAL A 233 -34.28 -14.78 -20.39
N PHE A 234 -35.37 -15.07 -21.10
CA PHE A 234 -36.71 -14.67 -20.66
C PHE A 234 -37.25 -15.58 -19.56
N SER A 235 -36.78 -16.82 -19.42
CA SER A 235 -37.19 -17.72 -18.33
C SER A 235 -36.64 -17.27 -16.98
N VAL A 236 -35.42 -16.73 -16.94
CA VAL A 236 -34.79 -16.17 -15.73
C VAL A 236 -35.00 -14.66 -15.56
N GLY A 237 -35.55 -13.98 -16.57
CA GLY A 237 -35.86 -12.54 -16.54
C GLY A 237 -34.63 -11.62 -16.55
N ARG A 238 -33.44 -12.12 -16.90
CA ARG A 238 -32.17 -11.39 -16.88
C ARG A 238 -31.53 -11.35 -18.28
N LEU A 239 -31.59 -10.18 -18.91
CA LEU A 239 -31.08 -9.90 -20.27
C LEU A 239 -29.59 -9.53 -20.33
N ASP A 240 -28.93 -9.32 -19.20
CA ASP A 240 -27.53 -8.91 -19.15
C ASP A 240 -26.57 -10.07 -19.43
N ALA A 241 -25.54 -9.77 -20.23
CA ALA A 241 -24.48 -10.69 -20.58
C ALA A 241 -23.75 -11.23 -19.33
N GLU A 242 -23.55 -10.38 -18.32
CA GLU A 242 -22.81 -10.77 -17.12
C GLU A 242 -23.46 -11.96 -16.42
N PHE A 243 -24.78 -11.96 -16.24
CA PHE A 243 -25.52 -13.08 -15.65
C PHE A 243 -25.46 -14.36 -16.50
N GLN A 244 -25.52 -14.25 -17.83
CA GLN A 244 -25.64 -15.39 -18.75
C GLN A 244 -24.30 -16.07 -19.08
N GLN A 245 -23.23 -15.78 -18.33
CA GLN A 245 -21.94 -16.41 -18.56
C GLN A 245 -21.98 -17.92 -18.23
N PRO A 246 -21.43 -18.79 -19.09
CA PRO A 246 -21.45 -20.25 -18.89
C PRO A 246 -20.84 -20.74 -17.57
N LYS A 247 -19.97 -19.93 -16.95
CA LYS A 247 -19.36 -20.25 -15.67
C LYS A 247 -20.36 -20.43 -14.53
N TYR A 248 -21.49 -19.71 -14.56
CA TYR A 248 -22.51 -19.81 -13.53
C TYR A 248 -23.30 -21.11 -13.66
N ASP A 249 -23.72 -21.46 -14.87
CA ASP A 249 -24.41 -22.73 -15.14
C ASP A 249 -23.52 -23.93 -14.82
N ALA A 250 -22.24 -23.88 -15.22
CA ALA A 250 -21.27 -24.92 -14.92
C ALA A 250 -21.04 -25.09 -13.41
N LEU A 251 -20.99 -23.99 -12.66
CA LEU A 251 -20.87 -24.03 -11.21
C LEU A 251 -22.11 -24.64 -10.56
N LEU A 252 -23.31 -24.20 -10.95
CA LEU A 252 -24.57 -24.74 -10.44
C LEU A 252 -24.74 -26.22 -10.77
N ALA A 253 -24.31 -26.66 -11.96
CA ALA A 253 -24.30 -28.06 -12.34
C ALA A 253 -23.37 -28.90 -11.44
N GLU A 254 -22.15 -28.43 -11.18
CA GLU A 254 -21.20 -29.11 -10.29
C GLU A 254 -21.75 -29.18 -8.85
N LEU A 255 -22.29 -28.07 -8.33
CA LEU A 255 -22.86 -28.01 -6.98
C LEU A 255 -24.10 -28.90 -6.85
N SER A 256 -25.03 -28.86 -7.81
CA SER A 256 -26.28 -29.64 -7.77
C SER A 256 -26.06 -31.14 -7.90
N SER A 257 -24.90 -31.56 -8.46
CA SER A 257 -24.51 -32.98 -8.47
C SER A 257 -24.19 -33.54 -7.08
N ARG A 258 -23.91 -32.66 -6.10
CA ARG A 258 -23.45 -33.03 -4.75
C ARG A 258 -24.38 -32.55 -3.65
N PHE A 259 -25.07 -31.42 -3.86
CA PHE A 259 -25.85 -30.73 -2.85
C PHE A 259 -27.25 -30.43 -3.36
N SER A 260 -28.22 -30.39 -2.43
CA SER A 260 -29.50 -29.74 -2.69
C SER A 260 -29.30 -28.24 -2.68
N ILE A 261 -29.69 -27.56 -3.76
CA ILE A 261 -29.61 -26.11 -3.89
C ILE A 261 -31.01 -25.55 -3.76
N GLU A 262 -31.19 -24.59 -2.86
CA GLU A 262 -32.45 -23.89 -2.65
C GLU A 262 -32.27 -22.39 -2.85
N ASP A 263 -33.35 -21.71 -3.25
CA ASP A 263 -33.33 -20.27 -3.42
C ASP A 263 -33.23 -19.58 -2.05
N LEU A 264 -32.23 -18.72 -1.88
CA LEU A 264 -32.02 -17.97 -0.64
C LEU A 264 -33.26 -17.16 -0.24
N SER A 265 -34.04 -16.65 -1.19
CA SER A 265 -35.28 -15.91 -0.91
C SER A 265 -36.34 -16.72 -0.17
N THR A 266 -36.26 -18.05 -0.22
CA THR A 266 -37.14 -18.94 0.55
C THR A 266 -36.67 -19.16 1.98
N GLN A 267 -35.40 -18.83 2.27
CA GLN A 267 -34.74 -19.10 3.54
C GLN A 267 -34.51 -17.84 4.39
N VAL A 268 -34.61 -16.63 3.80
CA VAL A 268 -34.44 -15.36 4.52
C VAL A 268 -35.63 -14.44 4.31
N SER A 269 -36.17 -13.91 5.40
CA SER A 269 -37.21 -12.87 5.38
C SER A 269 -36.55 -11.50 5.27
N PHE A 270 -36.96 -10.71 4.28
CA PHE A 270 -36.59 -9.30 4.15
C PHE A 270 -37.64 -8.38 4.77
#